data_AF-A0A163KJI4-F1
#
_entry.id   AF-A0A163KJI4-F1
#
_cell.length_a   1.000
_cell.length_b   1.000
_cell.length_c   1.000
_cell.angle_alpha   90.00
_cell.angle_beta   90.00
_cell.angle_gamma   90.00
#
_symmetry.space_group_name_H-M   'P 1'
#
loop_
_entity.id
_entity.type
_entity.pdbx_description
1 polymer ?
#
loop_
_entity_poly.entity_id
_entity_poly.type
_entity_poly.pdbx_seq_one_letter_code
_entity_poly.pdbx_strand_id
1 'polypeptide(L)'
;MMYRSTTLGAATSFSQHLSALASPSGPVVVVVAVVAVVAVVAVVAVVAVVAVVAVVAAAAAAPSAAAPSAAAPPAATPPAPPALFASTPSSSRAAAAAVSPLHLPHRHHPPASPSPPAWGTFTAASPTDTIGQRALSTLASKLHPQLPLTPRESQQLLTLLTTSFRTHLDREHPVHVSEKNQTPAVHTLVGHEDYRSSRATSSSALASQHIHAVLSNPLFAVKPSRRRSQSAASHLLKDPMGWFLNEIATGDATLSKASMCLDMLDKRTAEQPPQLHDGKTHGAMIADWLRSSGLDASKEFLEMCIAKPHTKRPSDTFLSRLVSLLIAHGKKPLVWKWYTRSCCSGLQPAKALLFRKLLLKHMVHAEASRDIYRGIVLFRRAYEMIGKQSDKSYEQLRPAGQYLVQAVMSKPTNTIGRELYNSFRHSTQLWINSRWSQAVDSMLWLHHPTTASAAPGLRFIMDPAGAATYANAIPSQRRFIVQLILGIARQLLEEESYRDAQTVMAFAKQHFPDLVLSNLSTEQQPVADRLSKKVERERRREERNLELLDSLVLT
;
A
#
# COMPACT_ATOMS: atom_id res chain seq x y z
N MET A 1 45.92 -38.11 16.71
CA MET A 1 45.92 -37.93 18.18
C MET A 1 46.77 -36.70 18.47
N MET A 2 46.28 -35.77 19.30
CA MET A 2 46.94 -34.55 19.80
C MET A 2 47.33 -33.47 18.77
N TYR A 3 46.54 -32.38 18.71
CA TYR A 3 46.99 -31.03 19.12
C TYR A 3 45.73 -30.16 19.30
N ARG A 4 45.47 -29.82 20.57
CA ARG A 4 44.34 -28.99 21.04
C ARG A 4 44.97 -27.81 21.82
N SER A 5 44.29 -26.67 21.75
CA SER A 5 44.37 -25.53 22.68
C SER A 5 45.54 -24.56 22.53
N THR A 6 45.28 -23.39 21.93
CA THR A 6 45.74 -22.06 22.39
C THR A 6 45.08 -20.97 21.55
N THR A 7 43.87 -20.53 21.89
CA THR A 7 43.30 -19.21 21.45
C THR A 7 42.03 -18.89 22.25
N LEU A 8 42.11 -18.86 23.59
CA LEU A 8 41.02 -18.32 24.42
C LEU A 8 41.61 -17.61 25.64
N GLY A 9 42.28 -16.47 25.42
CA GLY A 9 42.94 -15.71 26.48
C GLY A 9 43.01 -14.19 26.29
N ALA A 10 42.63 -13.64 25.13
CA ALA A 10 42.80 -12.21 24.84
C ALA A 10 41.53 -11.35 25.04
N ALA A 11 40.35 -11.95 25.23
CA ALA A 11 39.08 -11.21 25.24
C ALA A 11 38.65 -10.68 26.63
N THR A 12 39.25 -11.14 27.72
CA THR A 12 38.84 -10.77 29.09
C THR A 12 39.68 -9.65 29.72
N SER A 13 40.85 -9.31 29.14
CA SER A 13 41.71 -8.23 29.67
C SER A 13 41.33 -6.81 29.20
N PHE A 14 40.46 -6.67 28.20
CA PHE A 14 40.08 -5.35 27.66
C PHE A 14 38.92 -4.70 28.45
N SER A 15 38.13 -5.49 29.17
CA SER A 15 36.99 -4.98 29.94
C SER A 15 37.38 -4.34 31.28
N GLN A 16 38.56 -4.65 31.83
CA GLN A 16 39.00 -4.09 33.11
C GLN A 16 39.72 -2.73 32.99
N HIS A 17 40.27 -2.39 31.81
CA HIS A 17 40.92 -1.09 31.61
C HIS A 17 39.96 0.07 31.28
N LEU A 18 38.71 -0.21 30.90
CA LEU A 18 37.73 0.83 30.55
C LEU A 18 36.96 1.41 31.74
N SER A 19 37.04 0.82 32.94
CA SER A 19 36.39 1.38 34.14
C SER A 19 37.23 2.42 34.89
N ALA A 20 38.49 2.63 34.50
CA ALA A 20 39.41 3.55 35.21
C ALA A 20 39.48 4.98 34.64
N LEU A 21 38.70 5.32 33.60
CA LEU A 21 38.74 6.64 32.94
C LEU A 21 37.46 7.48 33.08
N ALA A 22 36.52 7.08 33.94
CA ALA A 22 35.31 7.86 34.22
C ALA A 22 35.61 8.98 35.25
N SER A 23 36.25 10.05 34.80
CA SER A 23 36.30 11.35 35.49
C SER A 23 35.56 12.39 34.63
N PRO A 24 34.89 13.41 35.19
CA PRO A 24 33.86 14.17 34.48
C PRO A 24 34.49 15.28 33.65
N SER A 25 34.99 14.96 32.46
CA SER A 25 35.38 15.95 31.45
C SER A 25 34.57 15.77 30.18
N GLY A 26 33.49 16.56 30.06
CA GLY A 26 32.85 17.02 28.81
C GLY A 26 32.30 15.97 27.82
N PRO A 27 31.05 16.13 27.31
CA PRO A 27 30.46 15.22 26.33
C PRO A 27 31.23 15.11 25.00
N VAL A 28 32.15 16.04 24.72
CA VAL A 28 32.94 16.07 23.48
C VAL A 28 34.02 14.98 23.44
N VAL A 29 34.66 14.66 24.58
CA VAL A 29 35.76 13.68 24.62
C VAL A 29 35.24 12.25 24.41
N VAL A 30 34.04 11.95 24.94
CA VAL A 30 33.39 10.65 24.77
C VAL A 30 33.01 10.40 23.31
N VAL A 31 32.54 11.42 22.59
CA VAL A 31 32.18 11.28 21.16
C VAL A 31 33.43 11.01 20.32
N VAL A 32 34.54 11.71 20.57
CA VAL A 32 35.79 11.49 19.81
C VAL A 32 36.37 10.09 20.07
N ALA A 33 36.33 9.61 21.32
CA ALA A 33 36.78 8.27 21.66
C ALA A 33 35.92 7.18 20.99
N VAL A 34 34.59 7.35 20.98
CA VAL A 34 33.69 6.40 20.32
C VAL A 34 33.91 6.37 18.81
N VAL A 35 34.11 7.53 18.17
CA VAL A 35 34.40 7.60 16.73
C VAL A 35 35.74 6.92 16.39
N ALA A 36 36.78 7.12 17.21
CA ALA A 36 38.06 6.46 17.01
C ALA A 36 37.98 4.94 17.13
N VAL A 37 37.24 4.42 18.13
CA VAL A 37 37.04 2.98 18.32
C VAL A 37 36.27 2.38 17.14
N VAL A 38 35.21 3.04 16.67
CA VAL A 38 34.44 2.58 15.50
C VAL A 38 35.31 2.55 14.24
N ALA A 39 36.18 3.54 14.04
CA ALA A 39 37.10 3.57 12.91
C ALA A 39 38.10 2.40 12.95
N VAL A 40 38.67 2.09 14.12
CA VAL A 40 39.61 0.96 14.27
C VAL A 40 38.92 -0.37 14.02
N VAL A 41 37.70 -0.57 14.54
CA VAL A 41 36.93 -1.80 14.29
C VAL A 41 36.60 -1.98 12.81
N ALA A 42 36.27 -0.89 12.11
CA ALA A 42 36.03 -0.93 10.67
C ALA A 42 37.28 -1.34 9.88
N VAL A 43 38.46 -0.81 10.23
CA VAL A 43 39.72 -1.17 9.56
C VAL A 43 40.06 -2.65 9.79
N VAL A 44 39.91 -3.15 11.03
CA VAL A 44 40.17 -4.57 11.35
C VAL A 44 39.23 -5.50 10.57
N ALA A 45 37.95 -5.13 10.43
CA ALA A 45 36.99 -5.91 9.65
C ALA A 45 37.37 -5.97 8.16
N VAL A 46 37.82 -4.86 7.57
CA VAL A 46 38.27 -4.82 6.17
C VAL A 46 39.51 -5.70 5.96
N VAL A 47 40.50 -5.63 6.86
CA VAL A 47 41.70 -6.47 6.78
C VAL A 47 41.35 -7.96 6.88
N ALA A 48 40.42 -8.34 7.76
CA ALA A 48 39.96 -9.72 7.87
C ALA A 48 39.29 -10.23 6.59
N VAL A 49 38.45 -9.40 5.94
CA VAL A 49 37.80 -9.76 4.67
C VAL A 49 38.83 -9.94 3.55
N VAL A 50 39.82 -9.05 3.46
CA VAL A 50 40.90 -9.15 2.46
C VAL A 50 41.71 -10.44 2.65
N ALA A 51 42.02 -10.81 3.90
CA ALA A 51 42.72 -12.06 4.21
C ALA A 51 41.92 -13.30 3.77
N VAL A 52 40.59 -13.32 4.02
CA VAL A 52 39.73 -14.43 3.59
C VAL A 52 39.67 -14.54 2.07
N VAL A 53 39.55 -13.42 1.36
CA VAL A 53 39.55 -13.41 -0.11
C VAL A 53 40.86 -13.93 -0.68
N ALA A 54 42.00 -13.57 -0.08
CA ALA A 54 43.31 -14.06 -0.51
C ALA A 54 43.44 -15.59 -0.32
N VAL A 55 42.93 -16.15 0.78
CA VAL A 55 42.95 -17.60 1.03
C VAL A 55 42.06 -18.35 0.03
N VAL A 56 40.88 -17.81 -0.27
CA VAL A 56 39.97 -18.41 -1.26
C VAL A 56 40.57 -18.37 -2.67
N ALA A 57 41.22 -17.27 -3.04
CA ALA A 57 41.91 -17.14 -4.32
C ALA A 57 43.09 -18.12 -4.45
N ALA A 58 43.85 -18.35 -3.37
CA ALA A 58 44.95 -19.30 -3.36
C ALA A 58 44.46 -20.76 -3.47
N ALA A 59 43.31 -21.10 -2.87
CA ALA A 59 42.73 -22.44 -2.96
C ALA A 59 42.19 -22.76 -4.37
N ALA A 60 41.75 -21.74 -5.12
CA ALA A 60 41.24 -21.91 -6.49
C ALA A 60 42.33 -22.13 -7.55
N ALA A 61 43.60 -21.88 -7.22
CA ALA A 61 44.72 -21.97 -8.17
C ALA A 61 45.38 -23.37 -8.23
N ALA A 62 44.86 -24.38 -7.53
CA ALA A 62 45.42 -25.73 -7.56
C ALA A 62 45.01 -26.48 -8.85
N PRO A 63 45.97 -26.92 -9.70
CA PRO A 63 45.65 -27.61 -10.95
C PRO A 63 45.22 -29.06 -10.70
N SER A 64 43.96 -29.38 -11.02
CA SER A 64 43.43 -30.74 -11.03
C SER A 64 43.95 -31.51 -12.24
N ALA A 65 44.78 -32.52 -11.98
CA ALA A 65 45.30 -33.45 -12.96
C ALA A 65 44.21 -34.41 -13.51
N ALA A 66 44.48 -34.88 -14.72
CA ALA A 66 43.60 -35.57 -15.66
C ALA A 66 43.02 -36.92 -15.22
N ALA A 67 41.84 -37.25 -15.77
CA ALA A 67 41.40 -38.63 -16.04
C ALA A 67 40.34 -38.67 -17.17
N PRO A 68 40.18 -39.80 -17.88
CA PRO A 68 39.90 -39.79 -19.33
C PRO A 68 38.47 -40.16 -19.76
N SER A 69 38.16 -39.63 -20.95
CA SER A 69 37.27 -40.10 -22.02
C SER A 69 36.60 -41.48 -21.88
N ALA A 70 35.26 -41.50 -21.97
CA ALA A 70 34.48 -42.71 -22.24
C ALA A 70 33.31 -42.43 -23.20
N ALA A 71 33.47 -42.99 -24.41
CA ALA A 71 32.50 -43.59 -25.34
C ALA A 71 31.04 -43.10 -25.41
N ALA A 72 30.67 -42.66 -26.62
CA ALA A 72 29.31 -42.48 -27.12
C ALA A 72 28.64 -43.79 -27.58
N PRO A 73 27.29 -43.84 -27.62
CA PRO A 73 26.57 -44.73 -28.53
C PRO A 73 25.64 -43.98 -29.52
N PRO A 74 25.14 -44.66 -30.58
CA PRO A 74 24.82 -44.03 -31.85
C PRO A 74 23.35 -43.63 -32.06
N ALA A 75 23.18 -42.88 -33.15
CA ALA A 75 22.01 -42.23 -33.69
C ALA A 75 20.75 -43.09 -33.85
N ALA A 76 19.59 -42.46 -33.59
CA ALA A 76 18.27 -42.92 -34.01
C ALA A 76 17.63 -41.89 -34.97
N THR A 77 17.25 -42.41 -36.13
CA THR A 77 16.64 -41.75 -37.30
C THR A 77 15.17 -41.38 -37.05
N PRO A 78 14.63 -40.28 -37.64
CA PRO A 78 13.25 -39.84 -37.40
C PRO A 78 12.23 -40.47 -38.38
N PRO A 79 10.96 -40.66 -37.98
CA PRO A 79 9.88 -40.92 -38.93
C PRO A 79 9.18 -39.64 -39.42
N ALA A 80 8.87 -39.64 -40.71
CA ALA A 80 8.21 -38.62 -41.51
C ALA A 80 6.69 -38.46 -41.21
N PRO A 81 6.04 -37.37 -41.67
CA PRO A 81 4.66 -37.02 -41.30
C PRO A 81 3.62 -37.54 -42.30
N PRO A 82 2.34 -37.72 -41.90
CA PRO A 82 1.25 -37.85 -42.84
C PRO A 82 0.54 -36.50 -43.08
N ALA A 83 0.22 -36.30 -44.35
CA ALA A 83 -0.44 -35.15 -44.92
C ALA A 83 -1.98 -35.20 -44.79
N LEU A 84 -2.57 -34.00 -44.86
CA LEU A 84 -3.83 -33.64 -45.53
C LEU A 84 -5.10 -34.46 -45.22
N PHE A 85 -6.09 -33.80 -44.59
CA PHE A 85 -7.47 -33.84 -45.09
C PHE A 85 -8.14 -32.47 -44.90
N ALA A 86 -8.52 -31.88 -46.02
CA ALA A 86 -9.41 -30.75 -46.13
C ALA A 86 -10.86 -31.24 -45.98
N SER A 87 -11.71 -30.46 -45.31
CA SER A 87 -13.17 -30.53 -45.46
C SER A 87 -13.78 -29.19 -45.03
N THR A 88 -14.29 -28.47 -46.03
CA THR A 88 -15.31 -27.44 -45.90
C THR A 88 -16.63 -28.07 -45.41
N PRO A 89 -17.60 -27.27 -44.91
CA PRO A 89 -18.64 -26.85 -45.85
C PRO A 89 -19.16 -25.43 -45.65
N SER A 90 -19.71 -24.94 -46.75
CA SER A 90 -20.42 -23.69 -46.96
C SER A 90 -21.86 -23.68 -46.43
N SER A 91 -22.34 -22.46 -46.19
CA SER A 91 -23.71 -21.96 -46.46
C SER A 91 -24.78 -22.22 -45.40
N SER A 92 -25.27 -21.15 -44.75
CA SER A 92 -26.58 -20.61 -45.11
C SER A 92 -26.80 -19.20 -44.56
N ARG A 93 -27.56 -18.47 -45.35
CA ARG A 93 -27.98 -17.06 -45.34
C ARG A 93 -29.29 -16.91 -44.57
N ALA A 94 -29.39 -15.91 -43.67
CA ALA A 94 -30.66 -15.29 -43.25
C ALA A 94 -30.31 -13.94 -42.57
N ALA A 95 -30.57 -12.81 -43.21
CA ALA A 95 -31.86 -12.10 -43.30
C ALA A 95 -32.02 -11.07 -42.15
N ALA A 96 -31.97 -9.81 -42.60
CA ALA A 96 -32.47 -8.56 -42.04
C ALA A 96 -33.30 -8.59 -40.74
N ALA A 97 -32.93 -7.71 -39.81
CA ALA A 97 -33.90 -6.89 -39.08
C ALA A 97 -33.21 -5.60 -38.61
N ALA A 98 -33.52 -4.50 -39.31
CA ALA A 98 -33.27 -3.15 -38.84
C ALA A 98 -34.23 -2.87 -37.66
N VAL A 99 -33.68 -2.49 -36.50
CA VAL A 99 -34.48 -2.03 -35.36
C VAL A 99 -34.18 -0.55 -35.18
N SER A 100 -35.21 0.25 -35.45
CA SER A 100 -35.27 1.70 -35.23
C SER A 100 -35.04 2.08 -33.77
N PRO A 101 -34.45 3.25 -33.48
CA PRO A 101 -34.32 3.75 -32.12
C PRO A 101 -35.64 4.37 -31.64
N LEU A 102 -36.18 3.83 -30.55
CA LEU A 102 -37.34 4.37 -29.86
C LEU A 102 -37.00 5.71 -29.21
N HIS A 103 -37.81 6.72 -29.53
CA HIS A 103 -37.93 8.02 -28.89
C HIS A 103 -38.07 7.88 -27.36
N LEU A 104 -37.19 8.56 -26.61
CA LEU A 104 -37.40 8.83 -25.19
C LEU A 104 -38.23 10.12 -25.02
N PRO A 105 -39.22 10.15 -24.12
CA PRO A 105 -40.03 11.35 -23.90
C PRO A 105 -39.29 12.36 -23.02
N HIS A 106 -39.47 13.64 -23.38
CA HIS A 106 -39.10 14.82 -22.60
C HIS A 106 -39.53 14.72 -21.14
N ARG A 107 -38.56 14.90 -20.24
CA ARG A 107 -38.80 15.06 -18.81
C ARG A 107 -39.04 16.55 -18.53
N HIS A 108 -40.28 16.86 -18.13
CA HIS A 108 -40.70 18.18 -17.70
C HIS A 108 -39.92 18.67 -16.47
N HIS A 109 -39.47 19.92 -16.54
CA HIS A 109 -39.01 20.73 -15.42
C HIS A 109 -40.16 20.97 -14.42
N PRO A 110 -39.95 20.82 -13.10
CA PRO A 110 -40.77 21.49 -12.11
C PRO A 110 -40.22 22.90 -11.81
N PRO A 111 -41.10 23.90 -11.62
CA PRO A 111 -40.71 25.28 -11.36
C PRO A 111 -40.28 25.51 -9.90
N ALA A 112 -39.56 26.61 -9.73
CA ALA A 112 -39.00 27.15 -8.50
C ALA A 112 -40.01 27.20 -7.34
N SER A 113 -39.53 26.82 -6.15
CA SER A 113 -40.19 27.11 -4.88
C SER A 113 -39.54 28.34 -4.22
N PRO A 114 -40.35 29.15 -3.51
CA PRO A 114 -39.95 30.45 -3.00
C PRO A 114 -39.17 30.38 -1.68
N SER A 115 -38.40 31.44 -1.46
CA SER A 115 -37.61 31.80 -0.29
C SER A 115 -38.35 31.65 1.05
N PRO A 116 -37.66 31.22 2.13
CA PRO A 116 -38.20 31.29 3.48
C PRO A 116 -38.03 32.69 4.09
N PRO A 117 -38.98 33.17 4.91
CA PRO A 117 -38.86 34.43 5.62
C PRO A 117 -37.90 34.32 6.82
N ALA A 118 -37.28 35.46 7.14
CA ALA A 118 -36.37 35.67 8.24
C ALA A 118 -37.01 35.34 9.60
N TRP A 119 -36.30 34.57 10.42
CA TRP A 119 -36.63 34.38 11.84
C TRP A 119 -35.75 35.30 12.67
N GLY A 120 -36.41 36.13 13.48
CA GLY A 120 -35.79 37.05 14.42
C GLY A 120 -35.10 36.34 15.59
N THR A 121 -34.05 36.99 16.05
CA THR A 121 -33.31 36.75 17.29
C THR A 121 -34.23 36.84 18.51
N PHE A 122 -34.29 35.78 19.32
CA PHE A 122 -34.74 35.86 20.71
C PHE A 122 -33.67 35.32 21.65
N THR A 123 -33.40 36.12 22.67
CA THR A 123 -32.42 35.97 23.73
C THR A 123 -32.86 34.96 24.79
N ALA A 124 -31.86 34.46 25.53
CA ALA A 124 -31.92 33.38 26.49
C ALA A 124 -32.71 33.68 27.78
N ALA A 125 -33.42 32.65 28.29
CA ALA A 125 -33.52 32.32 29.72
C ALA A 125 -34.06 30.89 29.90
N SER A 126 -33.32 30.05 30.63
CA SER A 126 -33.80 28.81 31.29
C SER A 126 -34.77 29.14 32.44
N PRO A 127 -35.57 28.21 33.06
CA PRO A 127 -35.42 26.75 33.13
C PRO A 127 -36.74 25.90 33.09
N THR A 128 -36.58 24.57 33.17
CA THR A 128 -37.51 23.53 33.70
C THR A 128 -38.35 22.67 32.73
N ASP A 129 -38.27 21.37 32.98
CA ASP A 129 -38.65 20.19 32.19
C ASP A 129 -40.17 19.91 32.06
N THR A 130 -41.02 20.91 31.81
CA THR A 130 -42.47 20.67 31.72
C THR A 130 -43.15 21.20 30.45
N ILE A 131 -42.42 21.83 29.54
CA ILE A 131 -42.98 22.50 28.36
C ILE A 131 -43.18 21.55 27.17
N GLY A 132 -42.35 20.50 27.04
CA GLY A 132 -42.43 19.55 25.92
C GLY A 132 -43.75 18.79 25.82
N GLN A 133 -44.40 18.48 26.95
CA GLN A 133 -45.70 17.78 26.97
C GLN A 133 -46.87 18.69 26.54
N ARG A 134 -46.82 19.99 26.85
CA ARG A 134 -47.89 20.93 26.49
C ARG A 134 -47.85 21.34 25.01
N ALA A 135 -46.66 21.40 24.40
CA ALA A 135 -46.50 21.70 22.98
C ALA A 135 -46.97 20.54 22.07
N LEU A 136 -46.73 19.28 22.46
CA LEU A 136 -47.24 18.12 21.73
C LEU A 136 -48.75 17.94 21.91
N SER A 137 -49.29 18.27 23.08
CA SER A 137 -50.74 18.24 23.33
C SER A 137 -51.51 19.27 22.49
N THR A 138 -50.93 20.45 22.24
CA THR A 138 -51.58 21.50 21.43
C THR A 138 -51.49 21.27 19.93
N LEU A 139 -50.45 20.56 19.45
CA LEU A 139 -50.38 20.11 18.06
C LEU A 139 -51.31 18.91 17.80
N ALA A 140 -51.43 17.98 18.76
CA ALA A 140 -52.35 16.85 18.66
C ALA A 140 -53.82 17.29 18.63
N SER A 141 -54.19 18.36 19.35
CA SER A 141 -55.56 18.90 19.33
C SER A 141 -55.95 19.63 18.05
N LYS A 142 -54.98 19.97 17.19
CA LYS A 142 -55.23 20.73 15.95
C LYS A 142 -55.13 19.90 14.67
N LEU A 143 -54.55 18.70 14.71
CA LEU A 143 -54.41 17.88 13.51
C LEU A 143 -55.65 17.02 13.19
N HIS A 144 -56.49 16.71 14.18
CA HIS A 144 -57.80 16.08 13.95
C HIS A 144 -58.80 16.56 15.00
N PRO A 145 -60.05 16.93 14.65
CA PRO A 145 -61.10 17.14 15.63
C PRO A 145 -61.25 15.86 16.44
N GLN A 146 -61.15 15.97 17.76
CA GLN A 146 -61.30 14.83 18.66
C GLN A 146 -62.71 14.27 18.50
N LEU A 147 -62.83 13.14 17.79
CA LEU A 147 -63.95 12.23 18.01
C LEU A 147 -63.94 11.94 19.52
N PRO A 148 -65.06 12.07 20.25
CA PRO A 148 -65.14 11.73 21.66
C PRO A 148 -65.01 10.21 21.79
N LEU A 149 -63.77 9.73 21.64
CA LEU A 149 -63.38 8.36 21.91
C LEU A 149 -63.58 8.16 23.39
N THR A 150 -64.54 7.32 23.74
CA THR A 150 -64.75 6.90 25.11
C THR A 150 -63.42 6.35 25.66
N PRO A 151 -63.14 6.47 26.97
CA PRO A 151 -61.89 5.97 27.56
C PRO A 151 -61.61 4.49 27.25
N ARG A 152 -62.64 3.73 26.88
CA ARG A 152 -62.54 2.35 26.42
C ARG A 152 -62.02 2.24 24.99
N GLU A 153 -62.46 3.11 24.08
CA GLU A 153 -61.99 3.12 22.68
C GLU A 153 -60.57 3.66 22.57
N SER A 154 -60.17 4.62 23.40
CA SER A 154 -58.77 5.09 23.43
C SER A 154 -57.83 3.98 23.91
N GLN A 155 -58.23 3.18 24.90
CA GLN A 155 -57.50 1.98 25.32
C GLN A 155 -57.46 0.92 24.21
N GLN A 156 -58.55 0.69 23.49
CA GLN A 156 -58.58 -0.23 22.35
C GLN A 156 -57.65 0.23 21.23
N LEU A 157 -57.61 1.53 20.92
CA LEU A 157 -56.74 2.09 19.90
C LEU A 157 -55.27 2.02 20.32
N LEU A 158 -54.96 2.33 21.59
CA LEU A 158 -53.62 2.14 22.15
C LEU A 158 -53.18 0.68 22.08
N THR A 159 -54.09 -0.25 22.39
CA THR A 159 -53.82 -1.69 22.30
C THR A 159 -53.56 -2.09 20.85
N LEU A 160 -54.38 -1.63 19.90
CA LEU A 160 -54.19 -1.89 18.47
C LEU A 160 -52.87 -1.32 17.94
N LEU A 161 -52.52 -0.08 18.31
CA LEU A 161 -51.26 0.55 17.90
C LEU A 161 -50.06 -0.18 18.48
N THR A 162 -50.12 -0.54 19.77
CA THR A 162 -49.02 -1.28 20.40
C THR A 162 -48.90 -2.70 19.87
N THR A 163 -50.01 -3.38 19.57
CA THR A 163 -49.96 -4.68 18.89
C THR A 163 -49.43 -4.57 17.48
N SER A 164 -49.84 -3.54 16.72
CA SER A 164 -49.38 -3.27 15.36
C SER A 164 -47.86 -3.03 15.34
N PHE A 165 -47.36 -2.15 16.21
CA PHE A 165 -45.93 -1.89 16.34
C PHE A 165 -45.15 -3.13 16.76
N ARG A 166 -45.66 -3.92 17.72
CA ARG A 166 -45.04 -5.19 18.11
C ARG A 166 -45.00 -6.17 16.95
N THR A 167 -46.11 -6.38 16.24
CA THR A 167 -46.12 -7.27 15.07
C THR A 167 -45.23 -6.79 13.93
N HIS A 168 -45.08 -5.48 13.74
CA HIS A 168 -44.16 -4.94 12.74
C HIS A 168 -42.70 -5.12 13.18
N LEU A 169 -42.40 -4.90 14.46
CA LEU A 169 -41.09 -5.21 15.04
C LEU A 169 -40.77 -6.71 14.97
N ASP A 170 -41.74 -7.58 15.23
CA ASP A 170 -41.57 -9.04 15.16
C ASP A 170 -41.38 -9.52 13.71
N ARG A 171 -41.96 -8.83 12.72
CA ARG A 171 -41.75 -9.09 11.29
C ARG A 171 -40.38 -8.64 10.80
N GLU A 172 -39.94 -7.45 11.20
CA GLU A 172 -38.61 -6.92 10.87
C GLU A 172 -37.51 -7.63 11.67
N HIS A 173 -37.87 -8.25 12.80
CA HIS A 173 -36.97 -9.00 13.68
C HIS A 173 -37.58 -10.36 14.04
N PRO A 174 -37.62 -11.34 13.10
CA PRO A 174 -38.17 -12.65 13.39
C PRO A 174 -37.40 -13.29 14.54
N VAL A 175 -38.07 -13.41 15.69
CA VAL A 175 -37.59 -14.20 16.81
C VAL A 175 -37.65 -15.65 16.36
N HIS A 176 -36.52 -16.20 15.90
CA HIS A 176 -36.39 -17.63 15.68
C HIS A 176 -36.53 -18.32 17.04
N VAL A 177 -37.76 -18.69 17.39
CA VAL A 177 -38.04 -19.69 18.41
C VAL A 177 -37.45 -20.97 17.82
N SER A 178 -36.27 -21.33 18.29
CA SER A 178 -35.65 -22.61 17.99
C SER A 178 -36.53 -23.69 18.60
N GLU A 179 -37.53 -24.15 17.86
CA GLU A 179 -38.26 -25.37 18.17
C GLU A 179 -37.26 -26.52 18.20
N LYS A 180 -36.86 -26.86 19.42
CA LYS A 180 -36.04 -28.01 19.75
C LYS A 180 -36.89 -29.27 19.59
N ASN A 181 -37.27 -29.60 18.36
CA ASN A 181 -37.76 -30.93 18.03
C ASN A 181 -36.55 -31.79 17.69
N GLN A 182 -36.19 -32.60 18.68
CA GLN A 182 -35.18 -33.63 18.64
C GLN A 182 -35.56 -34.66 17.58
N THR A 183 -34.69 -34.91 16.62
CA THR A 183 -34.55 -36.23 16.00
C THR A 183 -33.06 -36.60 16.00
N PRO A 184 -32.66 -37.76 16.54
CA PRO A 184 -31.29 -38.24 16.47
C PRO A 184 -31.13 -39.17 15.27
N ALA A 185 -30.29 -38.79 14.30
CA ALA A 185 -29.66 -39.72 13.35
C ALA A 185 -28.60 -38.96 12.53
N VAL A 186 -27.30 -39.15 12.75
CA VAL A 186 -26.45 -40.21 12.17
C VAL A 186 -25.82 -39.76 10.82
N HIS A 187 -24.51 -39.44 10.90
CA HIS A 187 -23.45 -39.43 9.86
C HIS A 187 -23.57 -38.34 8.77
N THR A 188 -22.54 -37.54 8.44
CA THR A 188 -21.20 -37.97 7.99
C THR A 188 -20.19 -36.82 8.10
N LEU A 189 -19.01 -37.14 8.61
CA LEU A 189 -17.80 -36.31 8.65
C LEU A 189 -17.19 -36.18 7.25
N VAL A 190 -17.18 -35.00 6.64
CA VAL A 190 -16.09 -34.56 5.75
C VAL A 190 -15.93 -33.04 5.88
N GLY A 191 -14.71 -32.62 6.19
CA GLY A 191 -14.36 -31.26 6.60
C GLY A 191 -14.55 -30.21 5.52
N HIS A 192 -15.17 -29.10 5.93
CA HIS A 192 -15.07 -27.83 5.23
C HIS A 192 -14.83 -26.75 6.28
N GLU A 193 -13.59 -26.25 6.33
CA GLU A 193 -13.22 -25.12 7.19
C GLU A 193 -13.83 -23.81 6.68
N ASP A 194 -14.19 -22.98 7.67
CA ASP A 194 -14.13 -21.51 7.68
C ASP A 194 -15.10 -20.66 6.85
N TYR A 195 -16.36 -21.09 6.74
CA TYR A 195 -17.45 -20.12 6.68
C TYR A 195 -18.17 -20.13 8.03
N ARG A 196 -17.83 -19.13 8.86
CA ARG A 196 -18.60 -18.77 10.05
C ARG A 196 -20.06 -18.62 9.63
N SER A 197 -20.85 -19.67 9.90
CA SER A 197 -22.30 -19.63 9.90
C SER A 197 -22.68 -18.41 10.73
N SER A 198 -23.30 -17.44 10.06
CA SER A 198 -23.89 -16.25 10.65
C SER A 198 -24.99 -16.72 11.58
N ARG A 199 -24.60 -17.08 12.81
CA ARG A 199 -25.51 -17.29 13.93
C ARG A 199 -26.39 -16.05 13.97
N ALA A 200 -27.67 -16.22 13.70
CA ALA A 200 -28.64 -15.13 13.67
C ALA A 200 -28.46 -14.30 14.95
N THR A 201 -27.84 -13.13 14.81
CA THR A 201 -27.58 -12.23 15.92
C THR A 201 -28.93 -11.79 16.44
N SER A 202 -29.28 -12.19 17.66
CA SER A 202 -30.54 -11.80 18.27
C SER A 202 -30.70 -10.27 18.24
N SER A 203 -31.93 -9.78 18.26
CA SER A 203 -32.24 -8.35 18.32
C SER A 203 -31.46 -7.65 19.45
N SER A 204 -31.32 -8.29 20.61
CA SER A 204 -30.49 -7.80 21.72
C SER A 204 -29.00 -7.66 21.37
N ALA A 205 -28.44 -8.57 20.57
CA ALA A 205 -27.04 -8.52 20.13
C ALA A 205 -26.84 -7.41 19.09
N LEU A 206 -27.78 -7.22 18.16
CA LEU A 206 -27.77 -6.10 17.22
C LEU A 206 -27.93 -4.75 17.92
N ALA A 207 -28.85 -4.65 18.89
CA ALA A 207 -29.02 -3.45 19.71
C ALA A 207 -27.77 -3.16 20.55
N SER A 208 -27.18 -4.18 21.18
CA SER A 208 -25.92 -4.04 21.92
C SER A 208 -24.76 -3.64 21.01
N GLN A 209 -24.67 -4.22 19.81
CA GLN A 209 -23.68 -3.86 18.81
C GLN A 209 -23.88 -2.43 18.30
N HIS A 210 -25.13 -2.01 18.11
CA HIS A 210 -25.47 -0.64 17.71
C HIS A 210 -25.12 0.35 18.81
N ILE A 211 -25.52 0.10 20.07
CA ILE A 211 -25.14 0.93 21.22
C ILE A 211 -23.62 0.99 21.35
N HIS A 212 -22.93 -0.16 21.25
CA HIS A 212 -21.47 -0.18 21.26
C HIS A 212 -20.89 0.60 20.08
N ALA A 213 -21.47 0.54 18.88
CA ALA A 213 -21.04 1.32 17.72
C ALA A 213 -21.23 2.83 17.92
N VAL A 214 -22.33 3.24 18.55
CA VAL A 214 -22.59 4.66 18.89
C VAL A 214 -21.64 5.14 19.98
N LEU A 215 -21.44 4.37 21.05
CA LEU A 215 -20.57 4.74 22.18
C LEU A 215 -19.08 4.65 21.83
N SER A 216 -18.70 3.76 20.92
CA SER A 216 -17.31 3.64 20.43
C SER A 216 -17.00 4.58 19.27
N ASN A 217 -17.98 5.36 18.81
CA ASN A 217 -17.77 6.38 17.79
C ASN A 217 -16.87 7.49 18.37
N PRO A 218 -15.75 7.82 17.71
CA PRO A 218 -14.81 8.82 18.21
C PRO A 218 -15.42 10.21 18.42
N LEU A 219 -16.57 10.52 17.78
CA LEU A 219 -17.30 11.76 17.98
C LEU A 219 -17.97 11.87 19.37
N PHE A 220 -18.31 10.75 20.00
CA PHE A 220 -19.03 10.73 21.29
C PHE A 220 -18.20 10.16 22.45
N ALA A 221 -17.19 9.35 22.14
CA ALA A 221 -16.40 8.66 23.17
C ALA A 221 -15.54 9.62 24.00
N VAL A 222 -15.16 10.77 23.44
CA VAL A 222 -14.21 11.70 24.05
C VAL A 222 -14.98 12.88 24.63
N LYS A 223 -14.98 13.03 25.95
CA LYS A 223 -15.52 14.22 26.60
C LYS A 223 -14.64 15.41 26.19
N PRO A 224 -15.20 16.47 25.56
CA PRO A 224 -14.41 17.63 25.18
C PRO A 224 -13.76 18.22 26.42
N SER A 225 -12.43 18.26 26.43
CA SER A 225 -11.69 18.81 27.57
C SER A 225 -11.96 20.31 27.62
N ARG A 226 -12.52 20.81 28.73
CA ARG A 226 -12.78 22.25 28.91
C ARG A 226 -11.46 23.01 28.95
N ARG A 227 -11.02 23.44 27.76
CA ARG A 227 -10.13 24.55 27.42
C ARG A 227 -9.41 25.19 28.62
N ARG A 228 -8.42 24.50 29.18
CA ARG A 228 -7.34 25.17 29.92
C ARG A 228 -6.31 25.61 28.88
N SER A 229 -5.78 26.81 29.05
CA SER A 229 -4.95 27.59 28.11
C SER A 229 -3.57 26.98 27.76
N GLN A 230 -3.46 25.66 27.65
CA GLN A 230 -2.24 25.02 27.17
C GLN A 230 -2.15 25.20 25.66
N SER A 231 -0.99 25.66 25.18
CA SER A 231 -0.74 25.88 23.75
C SER A 231 -0.96 24.59 22.97
N ALA A 232 -1.87 24.62 21.98
CA ALA A 232 -2.23 23.46 21.15
C ALA A 232 -1.00 22.76 20.53
N ALA A 233 0.06 23.53 20.24
CA ALA A 233 1.31 23.01 19.72
C ALA A 233 2.03 22.07 20.71
N SER A 234 2.04 22.40 22.01
CA SER A 234 2.70 21.58 23.03
C SER A 234 2.01 20.24 23.24
N HIS A 235 0.67 20.20 23.16
CA HIS A 235 -0.11 18.96 23.23
C HIS A 235 0.15 18.05 22.03
N LEU A 236 0.14 18.62 20.82
CA LEU A 236 0.42 17.87 19.60
C LEU A 236 1.81 17.23 19.60
N LEU A 237 2.81 17.91 20.16
CA LEU A 237 4.16 17.38 20.31
C LEU A 237 4.27 16.27 21.35
N LYS A 238 3.36 16.17 22.34
CA LYS A 238 3.40 15.20 23.44
C LYS A 238 2.50 13.99 23.21
N ASP A 239 1.30 14.19 22.69
CA ASP A 239 0.35 13.15 22.33
C ASP A 239 -0.46 13.59 21.10
N PRO A 240 0.04 13.28 19.88
CA PRO A 240 -0.61 13.72 18.65
C PRO A 240 -2.00 13.08 18.48
N MET A 241 -2.20 11.84 18.94
CA MET A 241 -3.50 11.18 18.83
C MET A 241 -4.50 11.74 19.83
N GLY A 242 -4.11 11.92 21.09
CA GLY A 242 -4.98 12.55 22.10
C GLY A 242 -5.38 13.97 21.69
N TRP A 243 -4.46 14.74 21.10
CA TRP A 243 -4.78 16.04 20.50
C TRP A 243 -5.82 15.90 19.39
N PHE A 244 -5.61 15.00 18.42
CA PHE A 244 -6.53 14.83 17.30
C PHE A 244 -7.92 14.35 17.75
N LEU A 245 -7.99 13.44 18.72
CA LEU A 245 -9.24 12.99 19.32
C LEU A 245 -9.99 14.12 20.02
N ASN A 246 -9.28 15.05 20.66
CA ASN A 246 -9.90 16.24 21.23
C ASN A 246 -10.47 17.17 20.13
N GLU A 247 -9.75 17.35 19.01
CA GLU A 247 -10.27 18.10 17.85
C GLU A 247 -11.50 17.42 17.22
N ILE A 248 -11.58 16.09 17.26
CA ILE A 248 -12.78 15.35 16.85
C ILE A 248 -13.94 15.65 17.80
N ALA A 249 -13.70 15.63 19.11
CA ALA A 249 -14.70 15.91 20.13
C ALA A 249 -15.22 17.35 20.09
N THR A 250 -14.37 18.32 19.70
CA THR A 250 -14.80 19.71 19.50
C THR A 250 -15.56 19.93 18.19
N GLY A 251 -15.49 18.97 17.27
CA GLY A 251 -16.05 19.10 15.92
C GLY A 251 -15.16 19.89 14.95
N ASP A 252 -13.93 20.22 15.34
CA ASP A 252 -12.98 20.99 14.53
C ASP A 252 -11.98 20.11 13.75
N ALA A 253 -12.13 18.79 13.81
CA ALA A 253 -11.23 17.87 13.11
C ALA A 253 -11.35 18.03 11.59
N THR A 254 -10.21 18.31 10.94
CA THR A 254 -10.10 18.42 9.49
C THR A 254 -9.07 17.42 8.95
N LEU A 255 -9.15 17.16 7.64
CA LEU A 255 -8.19 16.31 6.94
C LEU A 255 -6.72 16.77 7.09
N SER A 256 -6.51 18.09 7.13
CA SER A 256 -5.19 18.70 7.38
C SER A 256 -4.67 18.43 8.79
N LYS A 257 -5.56 18.49 9.81
CA LYS A 257 -5.19 18.11 11.18
C LYS A 257 -4.88 16.61 11.28
N ALA A 258 -5.63 15.76 10.57
CA ALA A 258 -5.36 14.32 10.51
C ALA A 258 -4.01 14.02 9.84
N SER A 259 -3.66 14.72 8.76
CA SER A 259 -2.36 14.56 8.11
C SER A 259 -1.20 15.01 8.99
N MET A 260 -1.35 16.13 9.70
CA MET A 260 -0.39 16.59 10.70
C MET A 260 -0.20 15.58 11.83
N CYS A 261 -1.29 14.97 12.31
CA CYS A 261 -1.24 13.91 13.32
C CYS A 261 -0.45 12.69 12.81
N LEU A 262 -0.71 12.23 11.59
CA LEU A 262 0.04 11.13 10.97
C LEU A 262 1.52 11.47 10.80
N ASP A 263 1.83 12.70 10.40
CA ASP A 263 3.21 13.18 10.24
C ASP A 263 4.00 13.12 11.55
N MET A 264 3.35 13.44 12.67
CA MET A 264 3.97 13.36 13.99
C MET A 264 4.11 11.92 14.49
N LEU A 265 3.13 11.06 14.19
CA LEU A 265 3.20 9.65 14.54
C LEU A 265 4.31 8.91 13.79
N ASP A 266 4.54 9.21 12.51
CA ASP A 266 5.63 8.60 11.75
C ASP A 266 7.00 8.99 12.30
N LYS A 267 7.18 10.27 12.67
CA LYS A 267 8.43 10.74 13.29
C LYS A 267 8.71 10.00 14.60
N ARG A 268 7.68 9.78 15.42
CA ARG A 268 7.80 9.06 16.69
C ARG A 268 8.01 7.56 16.53
N THR A 269 7.39 6.94 15.53
CA THR A 269 7.52 5.49 15.28
C THR A 269 8.97 5.13 14.93
N ALA A 270 9.75 6.06 14.37
CA ALA A 270 11.19 5.87 14.16
C ALA A 270 11.99 5.84 15.47
N GLU A 271 11.51 6.49 16.52
CA GLU A 271 12.20 6.64 17.81
C GLU A 271 11.72 5.65 18.87
N GLN A 272 10.44 5.25 18.84
CA GLN A 272 9.84 4.38 19.84
C GLN A 272 8.94 3.30 19.23
N PRO A 273 8.94 2.07 19.78
CA PRO A 273 8.04 1.02 19.35
C PRO A 273 6.58 1.44 19.57
N PRO A 274 5.65 0.99 18.70
CA PRO A 274 4.27 1.45 18.71
C PRO A 274 3.57 1.09 20.02
N GLN A 275 3.31 2.09 20.86
CA GLN A 275 2.45 1.94 22.02
C GLN A 275 0.99 1.82 21.57
N LEU A 276 0.30 0.81 22.08
CA LEU A 276 -1.14 0.62 21.85
C LEU A 276 -1.90 1.48 22.87
N HIS A 277 -2.59 2.51 22.41
CA HIS A 277 -3.58 3.21 23.23
C HIS A 277 -4.90 2.43 23.21
N ASP A 278 -5.33 1.92 24.36
CA ASP A 278 -6.65 1.33 24.56
C ASP A 278 -6.98 0.16 23.61
N GLY A 279 -5.96 -0.61 23.21
CA GLY A 279 -6.07 -1.72 22.26
C GLY A 279 -6.44 -1.31 20.82
N LYS A 280 -6.69 -0.02 20.58
CA LYS A 280 -7.03 0.53 19.27
C LYS A 280 -5.83 1.21 18.66
N THR A 281 -5.66 0.94 17.38
CA THR A 281 -4.48 1.39 16.65
C THR A 281 -4.73 2.76 16.05
N HIS A 282 -3.76 3.67 16.11
CA HIS A 282 -3.85 5.04 15.63
C HIS A 282 -4.47 5.18 14.22
N GLY A 283 -4.02 4.36 13.27
CA GLY A 283 -4.56 4.36 11.90
C GLY A 283 -6.03 3.92 11.82
N ALA A 284 -6.45 3.00 12.69
CA ALA A 284 -7.85 2.57 12.74
C ALA A 284 -8.76 3.67 13.28
N MET A 285 -8.34 4.40 14.31
CA MET A 285 -9.11 5.55 14.84
C MET A 285 -9.33 6.63 13.77
N ILE A 286 -8.28 6.99 13.03
CA ILE A 286 -8.37 7.98 11.95
C ILE A 286 -9.28 7.46 10.83
N ALA A 287 -9.18 6.18 10.46
CA ALA A 287 -10.02 5.61 9.42
C ALA A 287 -11.49 5.45 9.85
N ASP A 288 -11.76 5.18 11.12
CA ASP A 288 -13.10 5.13 11.69
C ASP A 288 -13.70 6.55 11.76
N TRP A 289 -12.90 7.56 12.11
CA TRP A 289 -13.30 8.97 12.02
C TRP A 289 -13.63 9.37 10.57
N LEU A 290 -12.76 9.07 9.60
CA LEU A 290 -13.00 9.36 8.17
C LEU A 290 -14.30 8.73 7.67
N ARG A 291 -14.61 7.52 8.15
CA ARG A 291 -15.85 6.83 7.78
C ARG A 291 -17.07 7.45 8.45
N SER A 292 -17.01 7.70 9.76
CA SER A 292 -18.13 8.25 10.53
C SER A 292 -18.49 9.68 10.13
N SER A 293 -17.50 10.47 9.70
CA SER A 293 -17.69 11.83 9.17
C SER A 293 -18.13 11.86 7.70
N GLY A 294 -18.12 10.71 7.01
CA GLY A 294 -18.37 10.64 5.57
C GLY A 294 -17.25 11.26 4.71
N LEU A 295 -16.13 11.67 5.32
CA LEU A 295 -14.99 12.27 4.62
C LEU A 295 -14.23 11.25 3.78
N ASP A 296 -14.34 9.95 4.06
CA ASP A 296 -13.74 8.88 3.24
C ASP A 296 -14.26 8.87 1.79
N ALA A 297 -15.42 9.49 1.55
CA ALA A 297 -16.04 9.65 0.24
C ALA A 297 -15.81 11.05 -0.35
N SER A 298 -15.29 11.98 0.44
CA SER A 298 -15.19 13.38 0.06
C SER A 298 -14.18 13.60 -1.06
N LYS A 299 -14.43 14.65 -1.86
CA LYS A 299 -13.48 15.11 -2.87
C LYS A 299 -12.16 15.56 -2.24
N GLU A 300 -12.23 16.22 -1.08
CA GLU A 300 -11.07 16.72 -0.34
C GLU A 300 -10.12 15.60 0.08
N PHE A 301 -10.67 14.48 0.59
CA PHE A 301 -9.86 13.32 0.95
C PHE A 301 -9.11 12.76 -0.26
N LEU A 302 -9.78 12.62 -1.39
CA LEU A 302 -9.18 12.12 -2.62
C LEU A 302 -8.12 13.09 -3.17
N GLU A 303 -8.40 14.40 -3.13
CA GLU A 303 -7.44 15.42 -3.56
C GLU A 303 -6.20 15.44 -2.67
N MET A 304 -6.35 15.32 -1.35
CA MET A 304 -5.23 15.20 -0.43
C MET A 304 -4.42 13.90 -0.62
N CYS A 305 -5.08 12.79 -0.95
CA CYS A 305 -4.41 11.52 -1.24
C CYS A 305 -3.63 11.53 -2.56
N ILE A 306 -4.10 12.28 -3.55
CA ILE A 306 -3.47 12.40 -4.89
C ILE A 306 -2.46 13.55 -4.92
N ALA A 307 -2.59 14.55 -4.04
CA ALA A 307 -1.74 15.73 -3.99
C ALA A 307 -0.27 15.32 -4.01
N LYS A 308 0.49 15.97 -4.90
CA LYS A 308 1.94 15.75 -4.98
C LYS A 308 2.51 16.09 -3.60
N PRO A 309 3.37 15.23 -3.04
CA PRO A 309 3.98 15.53 -1.75
C PRO A 309 4.74 16.85 -1.87
N HIS A 310 4.46 17.79 -0.97
CA HIS A 310 5.21 19.04 -0.88
C HIS A 310 6.65 18.80 -0.38
N THR A 311 6.89 17.64 0.24
CA THR A 311 8.18 17.23 0.74
C THR A 311 8.96 16.47 -0.34
N LYS A 312 10.29 16.57 -0.29
CA LYS A 312 11.19 15.91 -1.26
C LYS A 312 11.15 14.36 -1.19
N ARG A 313 10.45 13.78 -0.21
CA ARG A 313 10.35 12.33 -0.03
C ARG A 313 9.08 11.81 -0.71
N PRO A 314 9.19 11.05 -1.81
CA PRO A 314 8.04 10.57 -2.57
C PRO A 314 7.24 9.47 -1.85
N SER A 315 7.75 8.92 -0.75
CA SER A 315 7.09 7.92 0.10
C SER A 315 6.14 8.51 1.12
N ASP A 316 6.12 9.82 1.32
CA ASP A 316 5.55 10.46 2.53
C ASP A 316 4.18 11.10 2.28
N THR A 317 3.40 10.56 1.34
CA THR A 317 2.02 11.04 1.10
C THR A 317 1.12 10.67 2.28
N PHE A 318 0.07 11.47 2.52
CA PHE A 318 -0.94 11.13 3.54
C PHE A 318 -1.48 9.70 3.36
N LEU A 319 -1.74 9.32 2.10
CA LEU A 319 -2.24 7.99 1.77
C LEU A 319 -1.25 6.87 2.11
N SER A 320 0.04 7.05 1.84
CA SER A 320 1.04 5.99 2.09
C SER A 320 1.13 5.65 3.57
N ARG A 321 1.12 6.68 4.42
CA ARG A 321 1.25 6.57 5.89
C ARG A 321 0.00 5.92 6.47
N LEU A 322 -1.17 6.41 6.08
CA LEU A 322 -2.45 5.87 6.52
C LEU A 322 -2.59 4.40 6.11
N VAL A 323 -2.29 4.05 4.85
CA VAL A 323 -2.36 2.67 4.36
C VAL A 323 -1.36 1.76 5.06
N SER A 324 -0.13 2.24 5.29
CA SER A 324 0.90 1.47 6.00
C SER A 324 0.48 1.14 7.43
N LEU A 325 -0.09 2.12 8.15
CA LEU A 325 -0.65 1.90 9.49
C LEU A 325 -1.84 0.93 9.44
N LEU A 326 -2.79 1.11 8.53
CA LEU A 326 -3.97 0.24 8.44
C LEU A 326 -3.61 -1.22 8.13
N ILE A 327 -2.64 -1.44 7.24
CA ILE A 327 -2.11 -2.77 6.94
C ILE A 327 -1.34 -3.33 8.13
N ALA A 328 -0.54 -2.48 8.80
CA ALA A 328 0.22 -2.87 9.97
C ALA A 328 -0.65 -3.48 11.06
N HIS A 329 -1.87 -2.95 11.19
CA HIS A 329 -2.86 -3.30 12.19
C HIS A 329 -3.96 -4.25 11.69
N GLY A 330 -3.79 -4.84 10.51
CA GLY A 330 -4.72 -5.86 9.99
C GLY A 330 -6.07 -5.33 9.49
N LYS A 331 -6.25 -4.01 9.35
CA LYS A 331 -7.47 -3.38 8.83
C LYS A 331 -7.53 -3.37 7.30
N LYS A 332 -7.00 -4.41 6.65
CA LYS A 332 -7.00 -4.59 5.18
C LYS A 332 -8.39 -4.50 4.54
N PRO A 333 -9.49 -5.03 5.14
CA PRO A 333 -10.81 -4.96 4.52
C PRO A 333 -11.29 -3.52 4.23
N LEU A 334 -10.89 -2.58 5.09
CA LEU A 334 -11.21 -1.16 4.93
C LEU A 334 -10.54 -0.57 3.69
N VAL A 335 -9.25 -0.86 3.52
CA VAL A 335 -8.47 -0.39 2.36
C VAL A 335 -8.98 -1.04 1.07
N TRP A 336 -9.37 -2.32 1.12
CA TRP A 336 -10.02 -2.99 0.00
C TRP A 336 -11.38 -2.37 -0.35
N LYS A 337 -12.17 -1.97 0.66
CA LYS A 337 -13.44 -1.26 0.44
C LYS A 337 -13.21 0.02 -0.36
N TRP A 338 -12.17 0.80 -0.03
CA TRP A 338 -11.79 2.00 -0.79
C TRP A 338 -11.38 1.67 -2.23
N TYR A 339 -10.66 0.58 -2.44
CA TYR A 339 -10.24 0.13 -3.77
C TYR A 339 -11.43 -0.33 -4.64
N THR A 340 -12.35 -1.12 -4.07
CA THR A 340 -13.54 -1.65 -4.77
C THR A 340 -14.60 -0.59 -5.04
N ARG A 341 -14.62 0.50 -4.26
CA ARG A 341 -15.65 1.53 -4.38
C ARG A 341 -15.61 2.12 -5.79
N SER A 342 -16.69 1.93 -6.55
CA SER A 342 -16.97 2.72 -7.74
C SER A 342 -16.95 4.18 -7.32
N CYS A 343 -16.07 4.94 -7.94
CA CYS A 343 -15.54 6.19 -7.45
C CYS A 343 -16.63 7.13 -6.93
N CYS A 344 -16.33 7.90 -5.88
CA CYS A 344 -17.27 8.81 -5.24
C CYS A 344 -18.01 9.65 -6.28
N SER A 345 -19.34 9.64 -6.22
CA SER A 345 -20.23 10.41 -7.10
C SER A 345 -19.76 11.86 -7.16
N GLY A 346 -19.23 12.28 -8.31
CA GLY A 346 -18.77 13.66 -8.54
C GLY A 346 -17.27 13.83 -8.82
N LEU A 347 -16.44 12.79 -8.72
CA LEU A 347 -15.04 12.89 -9.15
C LEU A 347 -14.84 12.57 -10.64
N GLN A 348 -13.84 13.25 -11.22
CA GLN A 348 -13.33 12.92 -12.55
C GLN A 348 -12.78 11.49 -12.58
N PRO A 349 -13.14 10.66 -13.57
CA PRO A 349 -12.74 9.25 -13.64
C PRO A 349 -11.21 9.07 -13.65
N ALA A 350 -10.49 9.99 -14.28
CA ALA A 350 -9.02 9.99 -14.31
C ALA A 350 -8.39 10.13 -12.92
N LYS A 351 -8.91 11.03 -12.07
CA LYS A 351 -8.42 11.22 -10.70
C LYS A 351 -8.68 9.98 -9.85
N ALA A 352 -9.84 9.37 -10.01
CA ALA A 352 -10.19 8.19 -9.24
C ALA A 352 -9.38 6.94 -9.66
N LEU A 353 -9.08 6.81 -10.95
CA LEU A 353 -8.14 5.81 -11.46
C LEU A 353 -6.74 6.02 -10.89
N LEU A 354 -6.27 7.28 -10.82
CA LEU A 354 -5.00 7.63 -10.18
C LEU A 354 -4.99 7.30 -8.68
N PHE A 355 -6.07 7.59 -7.96
CA PHE A 355 -6.21 7.19 -6.55
C PHE A 355 -6.10 5.68 -6.38
N ARG A 356 -6.80 4.88 -7.20
CA ARG A 356 -6.69 3.40 -7.16
C ARG A 356 -5.27 2.91 -7.47
N LYS A 357 -4.61 3.49 -8.48
CA LYS A 357 -3.20 3.25 -8.82
C LYS A 357 -2.29 3.44 -7.59
N LEU A 358 -2.44 4.58 -6.91
CA LEU A 358 -1.63 4.93 -5.73
C LEU A 358 -1.98 4.08 -4.51
N LEU A 359 -3.26 3.85 -4.26
CA LEU A 359 -3.76 3.02 -3.16
C LEU A 359 -3.17 1.62 -3.23
N LEU A 360 -3.29 0.96 -4.39
CA LEU A 360 -2.74 -0.37 -4.58
C LEU A 360 -1.21 -0.39 -4.45
N LYS A 361 -0.52 0.61 -5.02
CA LYS A 361 0.93 0.74 -4.86
C LYS A 361 1.32 0.79 -3.39
N HIS A 362 0.65 1.60 -2.57
CA HIS A 362 0.96 1.72 -1.15
C HIS A 362 0.56 0.46 -0.36
N MET A 363 -0.52 -0.21 -0.74
CA MET A 363 -0.91 -1.49 -0.12
C MET A 363 0.15 -2.56 -0.33
N VAL A 364 0.57 -2.73 -1.60
CA VAL A 364 1.59 -3.69 -1.98
C VAL A 364 2.93 -3.33 -1.36
N HIS A 365 3.30 -2.05 -1.33
CA HIS A 365 4.50 -1.56 -0.67
C HIS A 365 4.55 -1.92 0.83
N ALA A 366 3.47 -1.61 1.56
CA ALA A 366 3.39 -1.88 2.99
C ALA A 366 3.50 -3.39 3.30
N GLU A 367 2.86 -4.26 2.51
CA GLU A 367 2.97 -5.71 2.69
C GLU A 367 4.34 -6.27 2.27
N ALA A 368 4.82 -5.93 1.08
CA ALA A 368 6.10 -6.44 0.55
C ALA A 368 7.32 -5.92 1.34
N SER A 369 7.16 -4.80 2.06
CA SER A 369 8.18 -4.36 3.01
C SER A 369 8.42 -5.40 4.12
N ARG A 370 7.35 -6.07 4.57
CA ARG A 370 7.37 -7.15 5.58
C ARG A 370 7.70 -8.50 4.96
N ASP A 371 6.96 -8.86 3.92
CA ASP A 371 7.06 -10.15 3.23
C ASP A 371 6.60 -10.01 1.77
N ILE A 372 7.51 -10.28 0.83
CA ILE A 372 7.21 -10.18 -0.61
C ILE A 372 6.07 -11.11 -1.00
N TYR A 373 5.97 -12.30 -0.40
CA TYR A 373 4.90 -13.25 -0.68
C TYR A 373 3.53 -12.59 -0.46
N ARG A 374 3.33 -11.91 0.68
CA ARG A 374 2.09 -11.18 0.99
C ARG A 374 1.81 -10.06 0.00
N GLY A 375 2.85 -9.34 -0.42
CA GLY A 375 2.74 -8.31 -1.45
C GLY A 375 2.23 -8.85 -2.79
N ILE A 376 2.76 -9.99 -3.25
CA ILE A 376 2.34 -10.63 -4.50
C ILE A 376 0.92 -11.22 -4.37
N VAL A 377 0.56 -11.84 -3.25
CA VAL A 377 -0.83 -12.29 -2.98
C VAL A 377 -1.80 -11.12 -3.07
N LEU A 378 -1.46 -9.99 -2.47
CA LEU A 378 -2.28 -8.77 -2.51
C LEU A 378 -2.44 -8.26 -3.96
N PHE A 379 -1.35 -8.26 -4.72
CA PHE A 379 -1.37 -7.87 -6.13
C PHE A 379 -2.23 -8.81 -6.99
N ARG A 380 -2.11 -10.13 -6.81
CA ARG A 380 -2.93 -11.13 -7.51
C ARG A 380 -4.41 -10.93 -7.22
N ARG A 381 -4.78 -10.66 -5.97
CA ARG A 381 -6.18 -10.35 -5.61
C ARG A 381 -6.69 -9.10 -6.32
N ALA A 382 -5.89 -8.05 -6.44
CA ALA A 382 -6.26 -6.86 -7.21
C ALA A 382 -6.42 -7.19 -8.70
N TYR A 383 -5.53 -8.00 -9.26
CA TYR A 383 -5.60 -8.46 -10.65
C TYR A 383 -6.91 -9.23 -10.93
N GLU A 384 -7.28 -10.18 -10.06
CA GLU A 384 -8.54 -10.94 -10.18
C GLU A 384 -9.77 -10.04 -10.10
N MET A 385 -9.73 -8.99 -9.28
CA MET A 385 -10.82 -8.02 -9.17
C MET A 385 -10.97 -7.15 -10.42
N ILE A 386 -9.86 -6.74 -11.05
CA ILE A 386 -9.91 -6.00 -12.32
C ILE A 386 -10.42 -6.89 -13.45
N GLY A 387 -10.04 -8.18 -13.46
CA GLY A 387 -10.50 -9.13 -14.48
C GLY A 387 -12.03 -9.31 -14.53
N LYS A 388 -12.72 -9.03 -13.41
CA LYS A 388 -14.19 -9.06 -13.29
C LYS A 388 -14.88 -7.76 -13.73
N GLN A 389 -14.14 -6.67 -13.91
CA GLN A 389 -14.70 -5.38 -14.36
C GLN A 389 -14.87 -5.38 -15.89
N SER A 390 -15.90 -4.72 -16.40
CA SER A 390 -16.12 -4.55 -17.85
C SER A 390 -14.95 -3.84 -18.52
N ASP A 391 -14.41 -2.84 -17.82
CA ASP A 391 -13.36 -1.96 -18.31
C ASP A 391 -12.02 -2.50 -17.81
N LYS A 392 -11.44 -3.44 -18.55
CA LYS A 392 -10.16 -4.11 -18.23
C LYS A 392 -8.97 -3.15 -18.39
N SER A 393 -8.87 -2.17 -17.49
CA SER A 393 -7.72 -1.27 -17.42
C SER A 393 -6.66 -1.82 -16.47
N TYR A 394 -5.82 -2.72 -17.00
CA TYR A 394 -4.67 -3.27 -16.28
C TYR A 394 -3.60 -2.22 -15.96
N GLU A 395 -3.69 -1.03 -16.53
CA GLU A 395 -2.79 0.08 -16.18
C GLU A 395 -2.80 0.41 -14.69
N GLN A 396 -3.91 0.14 -13.99
CA GLN A 396 -4.04 0.40 -12.56
C GLN A 396 -3.04 -0.41 -11.73
N LEU A 397 -2.61 -1.56 -12.24
CA LEU A 397 -1.66 -2.46 -11.59
C LEU A 397 -0.21 -2.01 -11.78
N ARG A 398 0.09 -1.24 -12.83
CA ARG A 398 1.46 -0.95 -13.26
C ARG A 398 2.37 -0.41 -12.15
N PRO A 399 1.98 0.59 -11.34
CA PRO A 399 2.85 1.13 -10.29
C PRO A 399 3.15 0.12 -9.17
N ALA A 400 2.18 -0.73 -8.83
CA ALA A 400 2.33 -1.75 -7.80
C ALA A 400 3.18 -2.92 -8.31
N GLY A 401 2.96 -3.35 -9.55
CA GLY A 401 3.73 -4.40 -10.21
C GLY A 401 5.20 -4.00 -10.39
N GLN A 402 5.46 -2.75 -10.81
CA GLN A 402 6.83 -2.22 -10.89
C GLN A 402 7.56 -2.24 -9.55
N TYR A 403 6.86 -1.87 -8.46
CA TYR A 403 7.43 -1.94 -7.12
C TYR A 403 7.76 -3.39 -6.71
N LEU A 404 6.88 -4.35 -7.02
CA LEU A 404 7.14 -5.77 -6.74
C LEU A 404 8.34 -6.32 -7.51
N VAL A 405 8.48 -5.97 -8.79
CA VAL A 405 9.67 -6.35 -9.59
C VAL A 405 10.93 -5.81 -8.92
N GLN A 406 10.93 -4.54 -8.51
CA GLN A 406 12.07 -3.95 -7.81
C GLN A 406 12.34 -4.63 -6.45
N ALA A 407 11.28 -5.00 -5.71
CA ALA A 407 11.42 -5.70 -4.44
C ALA A 407 11.99 -7.11 -4.62
N VAL A 408 11.57 -7.83 -5.67
CA VAL A 408 12.11 -9.14 -6.07
C VAL A 408 13.59 -9.05 -6.45
N MET A 409 14.02 -7.99 -7.13
CA MET A 409 15.43 -7.80 -7.46
C MET A 409 16.28 -7.48 -6.21
N SER A 410 15.69 -6.88 -5.19
CA SER A 410 16.42 -6.37 -4.01
C SER A 410 16.50 -7.39 -2.86
N LYS A 411 15.59 -8.36 -2.81
CA LYS A 411 15.50 -9.35 -1.72
C LYS A 411 15.43 -10.76 -2.32
N PRO A 412 16.02 -11.78 -1.67
CA PRO A 412 15.95 -13.15 -2.16
C PRO A 412 14.51 -13.67 -2.21
N THR A 413 14.17 -14.41 -3.27
CA THR A 413 12.81 -14.89 -3.58
C THR A 413 12.49 -16.27 -3.01
N ASN A 414 13.39 -16.87 -2.21
CA ASN A 414 13.30 -18.26 -1.76
C ASN A 414 12.01 -18.60 -0.98
N THR A 415 11.34 -17.60 -0.41
CA THR A 415 10.09 -17.79 0.35
C THR A 415 8.84 -17.87 -0.53
N ILE A 416 8.93 -17.53 -1.82
CA ILE A 416 7.78 -17.38 -2.70
C ILE A 416 7.46 -18.73 -3.38
N GLY A 417 6.23 -19.20 -3.22
CA GLY A 417 5.76 -20.40 -3.92
C GLY A 417 5.85 -20.26 -5.45
N ARG A 418 6.35 -21.32 -6.11
CA ARG A 418 6.58 -21.36 -7.57
C ARG A 418 5.37 -20.92 -8.40
N GLU A 419 4.19 -21.44 -8.06
CA GLU A 419 2.95 -21.13 -8.80
C GLU A 419 2.55 -19.66 -8.70
N LEU A 420 2.70 -19.08 -7.51
CA LEU A 420 2.35 -17.69 -7.24
C LEU A 420 3.32 -16.74 -7.96
N TYR A 421 4.61 -17.08 -7.97
CA TYR A 421 5.62 -16.36 -8.73
C TYR A 421 5.35 -16.43 -10.23
N ASN A 422 5.07 -17.62 -10.76
CA ASN A 422 4.73 -17.80 -12.17
C ASN A 422 3.45 -17.04 -12.55
N SER A 423 2.40 -17.10 -11.74
CA SER A 423 1.17 -16.33 -11.97
C SER A 423 1.45 -14.82 -12.03
N PHE A 424 2.25 -14.30 -11.09
CA PHE A 424 2.68 -12.90 -11.10
C PHE A 424 3.48 -12.55 -12.36
N ARG A 425 4.42 -13.40 -12.75
CA ARG A 425 5.23 -13.24 -13.96
C ARG A 425 4.36 -13.19 -15.22
N HIS A 426 3.44 -14.13 -15.42
CA HIS A 426 2.51 -14.10 -16.56
C HIS A 426 1.65 -12.84 -16.59
N SER A 427 1.28 -12.31 -15.41
CA SER A 427 0.50 -11.07 -15.35
C SER A 427 1.25 -9.86 -15.92
N THR A 428 2.59 -9.85 -15.93
CA THR A 428 3.41 -8.71 -16.39
C THR A 428 3.11 -8.31 -17.84
N GLN A 429 2.78 -9.28 -18.69
CA GLN A 429 2.46 -9.06 -20.10
C GLN A 429 1.16 -8.26 -20.28
N LEU A 430 0.28 -8.23 -19.28
CA LEU A 430 -1.04 -7.59 -19.36
C LEU A 430 -1.04 -6.12 -18.92
N TRP A 431 -0.15 -5.75 -18.00
CA TRP A 431 -0.09 -4.39 -17.43
C TRP A 431 1.15 -3.59 -17.85
N ILE A 432 2.10 -4.22 -18.55
CA ILE A 432 3.28 -3.57 -19.13
C ILE A 432 3.11 -3.49 -20.65
N ASN A 433 3.55 -2.37 -21.25
CA ASN A 433 3.63 -2.23 -22.70
C ASN A 433 4.50 -3.36 -23.30
N SER A 434 4.04 -3.95 -24.40
CA SER A 434 4.53 -5.24 -24.90
C SER A 434 6.06 -5.39 -24.98
N ARG A 435 6.80 -4.38 -25.46
CA ARG A 435 8.28 -4.48 -25.56
C ARG A 435 8.99 -4.45 -24.20
N TRP A 436 8.54 -3.60 -23.27
CA TRP A 436 9.15 -3.53 -21.93
C TRP A 436 8.82 -4.77 -21.10
N SER A 437 7.73 -5.46 -21.42
CA SER A 437 7.34 -6.69 -20.73
C SER A 437 8.41 -7.78 -20.87
N GLN A 438 9.10 -7.86 -22.02
CA GLN A 438 10.15 -8.86 -22.24
C GLN A 438 11.39 -8.59 -21.38
N ALA A 439 11.79 -7.33 -21.21
CA ALA A 439 12.89 -6.95 -20.34
C ALA A 439 12.57 -7.29 -18.87
N VAL A 440 11.35 -7.00 -18.43
CA VAL A 440 10.90 -7.32 -17.06
C VAL A 440 10.73 -8.82 -16.86
N ASP A 441 10.19 -9.55 -17.84
CA ASP A 441 10.06 -11.01 -17.79
C ASP A 441 11.44 -11.67 -17.67
N SER A 442 12.42 -11.19 -18.44
CA SER A 442 13.81 -11.65 -18.38
C SER A 442 14.43 -11.42 -17.00
N MET A 443 14.17 -10.26 -16.38
CA MET A 443 14.61 -9.98 -15.02
C MET A 443 13.96 -10.92 -13.99
N LEU A 444 12.66 -11.19 -14.14
CA LEU A 444 11.95 -12.10 -13.25
C LEU A 444 12.41 -13.55 -13.42
N TRP A 445 12.82 -13.97 -14.62
CA TRP A 445 13.46 -15.27 -14.83
C TRP A 445 14.80 -15.40 -14.12
N LEU A 446 15.60 -14.34 -14.14
CA LEU A 446 16.88 -14.31 -13.45
C LEU A 446 16.71 -14.52 -11.93
N HIS A 447 15.65 -13.95 -11.35
CA HIS A 447 15.34 -14.06 -9.92
C HIS A 447 14.31 -15.15 -9.58
N HIS A 448 14.10 -16.13 -10.47
CA HIS A 448 13.12 -17.19 -10.25
C HIS A 448 13.56 -18.13 -9.10
N PRO A 449 12.70 -18.45 -8.12
CA PRO A 449 13.11 -19.13 -6.88
C PRO A 449 13.62 -20.56 -7.06
N THR A 450 13.24 -21.25 -8.15
CA THR A 450 13.62 -22.66 -8.36
C THR A 450 14.41 -22.93 -9.64
N THR A 451 14.39 -22.00 -10.59
CA THR A 451 14.91 -22.20 -11.95
C THR A 451 15.32 -20.85 -12.49
N ALA A 452 16.33 -20.25 -11.88
CA ALA A 452 16.98 -19.08 -12.44
C ALA A 452 17.53 -19.46 -13.81
N SER A 453 17.29 -18.62 -14.82
CA SER A 453 17.70 -18.90 -16.20
C SER A 453 18.01 -17.60 -16.94
N ALA A 454 19.20 -17.54 -17.55
CA ALA A 454 19.65 -16.42 -18.36
C ALA A 454 19.02 -16.38 -19.78
N ALA A 455 18.49 -17.50 -20.27
CA ALA A 455 18.11 -17.66 -21.68
C ALA A 455 17.11 -16.61 -22.23
N PRO A 456 16.03 -16.23 -21.51
CA PRO A 456 15.09 -15.20 -21.98
C PRO A 456 15.76 -13.82 -22.12
N GLY A 457 16.66 -13.51 -21.18
CA GLY A 457 17.43 -12.28 -21.19
C GLY A 457 18.44 -12.21 -22.32
N LEU A 458 19.12 -13.33 -22.61
CA LEU A 458 20.02 -13.43 -23.75
C LEU A 458 19.27 -13.19 -25.06
N ARG A 459 18.10 -13.83 -25.25
CA ARG A 459 17.25 -13.59 -26.44
C ARG A 459 16.85 -12.13 -26.59
N PHE A 460 16.53 -11.45 -25.49
CA PHE A 460 16.20 -10.03 -25.48
C PHE A 460 17.39 -9.12 -25.83
N ILE A 461 18.62 -9.51 -25.47
CA ILE A 461 19.84 -8.75 -25.79
C ILE A 461 20.27 -8.96 -27.24
N MET A 462 20.17 -10.19 -27.74
CA MET A 462 20.55 -10.53 -29.12
C MET A 462 19.54 -10.03 -30.16
N ASP A 463 18.30 -9.74 -29.76
CA ASP A 463 17.31 -9.13 -30.64
C ASP A 463 17.69 -7.67 -30.95
N PRO A 464 17.95 -7.30 -32.22
CA PRO A 464 18.26 -5.91 -32.59
C PRO A 464 17.12 -4.94 -32.25
N ALA A 465 15.88 -5.42 -32.18
CA ALA A 465 14.72 -4.63 -31.76
C ALA A 465 14.49 -4.63 -30.23
N GLY A 466 15.26 -5.42 -29.49
CA GLY A 466 15.16 -5.58 -28.04
C GLY A 466 15.95 -4.53 -27.27
N ALA A 467 17.04 -4.94 -26.64
CA ALA A 467 17.82 -4.11 -25.72
C ALA A 467 18.39 -2.82 -26.36
N ALA A 468 18.75 -2.87 -27.65
CA ALA A 468 19.36 -1.74 -28.35
C ALA A 468 18.42 -0.52 -28.45
N THR A 469 17.10 -0.75 -28.52
CA THR A 469 16.10 0.32 -28.55
C THR A 469 16.07 1.16 -27.26
N TYR A 470 16.56 0.59 -26.17
CA TYR A 470 16.61 1.25 -24.86
C TYR A 470 17.92 2.00 -24.60
N ALA A 471 18.87 2.01 -25.56
CA ALA A 471 20.10 2.79 -25.43
C ALA A 471 19.81 4.28 -25.19
N ASN A 472 18.77 4.82 -25.85
CA ASN A 472 18.34 6.22 -25.77
C ASN A 472 17.14 6.44 -24.82
N ALA A 473 16.80 5.45 -23.98
CA ALA A 473 15.66 5.53 -23.09
C ALA A 473 15.90 6.46 -21.88
N ILE A 474 14.86 6.62 -21.05
CA ILE A 474 14.94 7.41 -19.81
C ILE A 474 16.02 6.79 -18.89
N PRO A 475 16.82 7.58 -18.15
CA PRO A 475 17.94 7.06 -17.34
C PRO A 475 17.60 5.91 -16.37
N SER A 476 16.39 5.88 -15.83
CA SER A 476 15.93 4.78 -14.96
C SER A 476 15.78 3.46 -15.72
N GLN A 477 15.27 3.50 -16.94
CA GLN A 477 15.15 2.33 -17.82
C GLN A 477 16.54 1.86 -18.26
N ARG A 478 17.43 2.79 -18.64
CA ARG A 478 18.82 2.45 -19.00
C ARG A 478 19.53 1.73 -17.85
N ARG A 479 19.42 2.25 -16.62
CA ARG A 479 19.96 1.58 -15.41
C ARG A 479 19.36 0.20 -15.19
N PHE A 480 18.05 0.04 -15.38
CA PHE A 480 17.39 -1.26 -15.25
C PHE A 480 17.91 -2.26 -16.30
N ILE A 481 18.07 -1.85 -17.56
CA ILE A 481 18.62 -2.70 -18.62
C ILE A 481 20.08 -3.06 -18.34
N VAL A 482 20.89 -2.12 -17.87
CA VAL A 482 22.28 -2.43 -17.46
C VAL A 482 22.31 -3.43 -16.30
N GLN A 483 21.44 -3.27 -15.29
CA GLN A 483 21.31 -4.25 -14.22
C GLN A 483 20.90 -5.62 -14.75
N LEU A 484 19.99 -5.68 -15.73
CA LEU A 484 19.57 -6.92 -16.39
C LEU A 484 20.76 -7.59 -17.09
N ILE A 485 21.48 -6.84 -17.91
CA ILE A 485 22.65 -7.31 -18.67
C ILE A 485 23.73 -7.87 -17.72
N LEU A 486 24.05 -7.14 -16.64
CA LEU A 486 25.03 -7.59 -15.65
C LEU A 486 24.57 -8.84 -14.90
N GLY A 487 23.27 -8.90 -14.56
CA GLY A 487 22.67 -10.07 -13.93
C GLY A 487 22.74 -11.31 -14.84
N ILE A 488 22.42 -11.15 -16.12
CA ILE A 488 22.52 -12.22 -17.13
C ILE A 488 23.97 -12.68 -17.29
N ALA A 489 24.92 -11.75 -17.41
CA ALA A 489 26.33 -12.10 -17.53
C ALA A 489 26.82 -12.90 -16.32
N ARG A 490 26.42 -12.51 -15.10
CA ARG A 490 26.73 -13.26 -13.88
C ARG A 490 26.17 -14.68 -13.92
N GLN A 491 24.89 -14.83 -14.27
CA GLN A 491 24.24 -16.14 -14.37
C GLN A 491 24.89 -17.03 -15.44
N LEU A 492 25.25 -16.47 -16.60
CA LEU A 492 25.95 -17.22 -17.66
C LEU A 492 27.35 -17.68 -17.24
N LEU A 493 28.04 -16.90 -16.41
CA LEU A 493 29.33 -17.30 -15.83
C LEU A 493 29.16 -18.43 -14.80
N GLU A 494 28.08 -18.40 -14.02
CA GLU A 494 27.71 -19.49 -13.10
C GLU A 494 27.31 -20.78 -13.87
N GLU A 495 26.75 -20.64 -15.07
CA GLU A 495 26.43 -21.73 -16.02
C GLU A 495 27.61 -22.12 -16.95
N GLU A 496 28.83 -21.62 -16.71
CA GLU A 496 30.05 -21.87 -17.49
C GLU A 496 29.97 -21.50 -19.00
N SER A 497 28.99 -20.67 -19.38
CA SER A 497 28.77 -20.24 -20.76
C SER A 497 29.53 -18.95 -21.08
N TYR A 498 30.87 -19.04 -21.07
CA TYR A 498 31.77 -17.87 -21.18
C TYR A 498 31.62 -17.06 -22.47
N ARG A 499 31.35 -17.72 -23.61
CA ARG A 499 31.19 -17.05 -24.92
C ARG A 499 29.99 -16.12 -24.93
N ASP A 500 28.87 -16.59 -24.37
CA ASP A 500 27.64 -15.82 -24.31
C ASP A 500 27.78 -14.67 -23.31
N ALA A 501 28.41 -14.92 -22.16
CA ALA A 501 28.73 -13.88 -21.19
C ALA A 501 29.61 -12.77 -21.81
N GLN A 502 30.62 -13.14 -22.61
CA GLN A 502 31.47 -12.17 -23.32
C GLN A 502 30.65 -11.33 -24.31
N THR A 503 29.73 -11.95 -25.04
CA THR A 503 28.88 -11.27 -26.02
C THR A 503 27.94 -10.27 -25.33
N VAL A 504 27.33 -10.66 -24.21
CA VAL A 504 26.47 -9.80 -23.38
C VAL A 504 27.26 -8.61 -22.82
N MET A 505 28.49 -8.83 -22.36
CA MET A 505 29.36 -7.76 -21.85
C MET A 505 29.87 -6.82 -22.95
N ALA A 506 30.16 -7.33 -24.15
CA ALA A 506 30.51 -6.51 -25.31
C ALA A 506 29.34 -5.60 -25.71
N PHE A 507 28.12 -6.14 -25.72
CA PHE A 507 26.90 -5.37 -25.96
C PHE A 507 26.73 -4.24 -24.92
N ALA A 508 26.95 -4.53 -23.64
CA ALA A 508 26.89 -3.54 -22.56
C ALA A 508 27.86 -2.36 -22.79
N LYS A 509 29.10 -2.68 -23.18
CA LYS A 509 30.15 -1.70 -23.47
C LYS A 509 29.81 -0.83 -24.69
N GLN A 510 29.21 -1.42 -25.72
CA GLN A 510 28.86 -0.72 -26.95
C GLN A 510 27.69 0.25 -26.77
N HIS A 511 26.62 -0.18 -26.08
CA HIS A 511 25.37 0.59 -25.99
C HIS A 511 25.21 1.41 -24.71
N PHE A 512 25.93 1.06 -23.64
CA PHE A 512 25.86 1.75 -22.34
C PHE A 512 27.25 2.07 -21.75
N PRO A 513 28.18 2.66 -22.53
CA PRO A 513 29.53 2.93 -22.05
C PRO A 513 29.53 3.88 -20.85
N ASP A 514 28.61 4.85 -20.84
CA ASP A 514 28.45 5.84 -19.78
C ASP A 514 27.94 5.27 -18.45
N LEU A 515 27.33 4.07 -18.43
CA LEU A 515 26.88 3.45 -17.18
C LEU A 515 27.82 2.34 -16.73
N VAL A 516 28.42 1.62 -17.68
CA VAL A 516 29.33 0.50 -17.40
C VAL A 516 30.74 1.00 -17.07
N LEU A 517 31.25 2.00 -17.79
CA LEU A 517 32.62 2.50 -17.62
C LEU A 517 32.71 3.62 -16.58
N SER A 518 31.65 4.42 -16.39
CA SER A 518 31.69 5.58 -15.48
C SER A 518 31.89 5.21 -14.02
N ASN A 519 31.58 3.99 -13.58
CA ASN A 519 31.86 3.59 -12.20
C ASN A 519 33.36 3.53 -11.86
N LEU A 520 34.26 3.57 -12.84
CA LEU A 520 35.71 3.59 -12.60
C LEU A 520 36.29 4.99 -12.41
N SER A 521 35.59 6.06 -12.84
CA SER A 521 36.12 7.44 -12.81
C SER A 521 35.40 8.38 -11.82
N THR A 522 34.40 7.89 -11.08
CA THR A 522 33.37 8.74 -10.45
C THR A 522 33.45 8.80 -8.92
N GLU A 523 34.63 9.11 -8.35
CA GLU A 523 34.64 9.84 -7.07
C GLU A 523 34.66 11.37 -7.26
N GLN A 524 35.07 11.87 -8.43
CA GLN A 524 35.23 13.32 -8.64
C GLN A 524 34.08 14.00 -9.40
N GLN A 525 33.40 13.29 -10.32
CA GLN A 525 32.32 13.87 -11.13
C GLN A 525 31.04 14.30 -10.37
N PRO A 526 30.52 13.55 -9.37
CA PRO A 526 29.23 13.88 -8.78
C PRO A 526 29.34 15.04 -7.80
N VAL A 527 30.54 15.35 -7.30
CA VAL A 527 30.82 16.54 -6.50
C VAL A 527 30.81 17.78 -7.38
N ALA A 528 31.45 17.74 -8.56
CA ALA A 528 31.46 18.85 -9.51
C ALA A 528 30.05 19.18 -10.02
N ASP A 529 29.25 18.17 -10.36
CA ASP A 529 27.88 18.38 -10.87
C ASP A 529 26.91 18.87 -9.78
N ARG A 530 27.09 18.41 -8.54
CA ARG A 530 26.33 18.91 -7.39
C ARG A 530 26.76 20.33 -6.99
N LEU A 531 28.04 20.66 -7.09
CA LEU A 531 28.56 22.01 -6.85
C LEU A 531 28.06 22.97 -7.93
N SER A 532 28.15 22.62 -9.20
CA SER A 532 27.64 23.44 -10.32
C SER A 532 26.15 23.74 -10.16
N LYS A 533 25.33 22.72 -9.88
CA LYS A 533 23.88 22.92 -9.64
C LYS A 533 23.57 23.69 -8.36
N LYS A 534 24.43 23.61 -7.34
CA LYS A 534 24.30 24.41 -6.11
C LYS A 534 24.64 25.88 -6.38
N VAL A 535 25.74 26.14 -7.07
CA VAL A 535 26.21 27.49 -7.47
C VAL A 535 25.16 28.17 -8.34
N GLU A 536 24.64 27.49 -9.36
CA GLU A 536 23.58 28.03 -10.22
C GLU A 536 22.30 28.38 -9.43
N ARG A 537 21.96 27.58 -8.42
CA ARG A 537 20.79 27.83 -7.58
C ARG A 537 21.00 28.98 -6.60
N GLU A 538 22.23 29.17 -6.11
CA GLU A 538 22.61 30.31 -5.28
C GLU A 538 22.62 31.60 -6.10
N ARG A 539 23.18 31.58 -7.31
CA ARG A 539 23.13 32.70 -8.26
C ARG A 539 21.70 33.17 -8.55
N ARG A 540 20.78 32.25 -8.85
CA ARG A 540 19.35 32.59 -9.06
C ARG A 540 18.61 33.07 -7.81
N ARG A 541 19.15 32.83 -6.62
CA ARG A 541 18.62 33.38 -5.37
C ARG A 541 19.16 34.79 -5.16
N GLU A 542 20.44 35.00 -5.45
CA GLU A 542 21.07 36.31 -5.41
C GLU A 542 20.41 37.27 -6.40
N GLU A 543 20.19 36.86 -7.65
CA GLU A 543 19.46 37.65 -8.67
C GLU A 543 18.06 38.06 -8.17
N ARG A 544 17.30 37.13 -7.57
CA ARG A 544 15.98 37.44 -6.99
C ARG A 544 16.06 38.36 -5.77
N ASN A 545 17.12 38.27 -4.97
CA ASN A 545 17.31 39.19 -3.85
C ASN A 545 17.66 40.60 -4.33
N LEU A 546 18.45 40.73 -5.40
CA LEU A 546 18.77 42.01 -6.03
C LEU A 546 17.52 42.67 -6.62
N GLU A 547 16.67 41.90 -7.31
CA GLU A 547 15.37 42.39 -7.82
C GLU A 547 14.47 42.94 -6.70
N LEU A 548 14.46 42.29 -5.53
CA LEU A 548 13.71 42.77 -4.36
C LEU A 548 14.31 44.06 -3.79
N LEU A 549 15.63 44.20 -3.76
CA LEU A 549 16.29 45.42 -3.30
C LEU A 549 16.03 46.60 -4.25
N ASP A 550 16.09 46.39 -5.56
CA ASP A 550 15.78 47.42 -6.55
C ASP A 550 14.33 47.90 -6.43
N SER A 551 13.40 47.00 -6.10
CA SER A 551 12.00 47.37 -5.86
C SER A 551 11.76 48.25 -4.64
N LEU A 552 12.69 48.26 -3.67
CA LEU A 552 12.61 49.07 -2.44
C LEU A 552 13.20 50.47 -2.61
N VAL A 553 14.03 50.70 -3.64
CA VAL A 553 14.66 52.01 -3.91
C VAL A 553 13.71 52.95 -4.68
N LEU A 554 12.68 52.40 -5.32
CA LEU A 554 11.68 53.14 -6.09
C LEU A 554 10.47 53.66 -5.27
N THR A 555 10.49 53.47 -3.96
CA THR A 555 9.51 54.01 -2.99
C THR A 555 10.20 54.98 -2.05
#